data_AF-A0A6M8WG94-F1
#
_entry.id   AF-A0A6M8WG94-F1
#
_cell.length_a   1.000
_cell.length_b   1.000
_cell.length_c   1.000
_cell.angle_alpha   90.00
_cell.angle_beta   90.00
_cell.angle_gamma   90.00
#
_symmetry.space_group_name_H-M   'P 1'
#
loop_
_entity.id
_entity.type
_entity.pdbx_description
1 polymer ?
#
loop_
_entity_poly.entity_id
_entity_poly.type
_entity_poly.pdbx_seq_one_letter_code
_entity_poly.pdbx_strand_id
1 'polypeptide(L)'
;MLARLIEAHGEQVAEFAPLTAAICVVHDQPRLRHVNENAVPLLDAVELFAYFARHERTLHFSLSDTPASQLIFLVDANGTLEELDWARRYRRDTNLGNRYQEIEYDDTGVTGVKRLTAGGEFTLQKIRELGGICADQAYFAMTVGKANGVPTCYVSGRGGDTSHAWLGFLEKAGRKGARWNFTAGRYASYEDVQGKVTEPQTWTKVPDANISIAGYATWFKPEARQQSAALTDAAVRLGVLAWQNGGARAVNADLTDRQLDILEQAIRANPGNVRAWLLARDRLAVEGMPLRQRERWAREIDQLAGQTSPDFAFEMLEPIFNAEASPRVRYNLWDWAATRFGDRQDLPARARLAQVRILIEEGKPAPAYEAARAIFEQYNRGGPVAVEALKIAESLLEQRGDTKAVLELYMWAFDQLRSPGKKRIEFLRQSTWYQVGTRYLELLDAAGETRRAAVLRRQLGL
;
A
#
# COMPACT_ATOMS: atom_id res chain seq x y z
N MET A 1 15.76 12.60 21.69
CA MET A 1 16.61 11.75 20.84
C MET A 1 17.89 12.45 20.41
N LEU A 2 17.84 13.57 19.66
CA LEU A 2 19.03 14.26 19.14
C LEU A 2 20.15 14.50 20.17
N ALA A 3 19.82 14.97 21.38
CA ALA A 3 20.80 15.18 22.45
C ALA A 3 21.57 13.89 22.81
N ARG A 4 20.90 12.74 22.87
CA ARG A 4 21.54 11.42 23.12
C ARG A 4 22.53 11.06 22.01
N LEU A 5 22.20 11.37 20.75
CA LEU A 5 23.10 11.11 19.63
C LEU A 5 24.32 12.04 19.66
N ILE A 6 24.13 13.33 19.94
CA ILE A 6 25.22 14.30 20.06
C ILE A 6 26.17 13.92 21.19
N GLU A 7 25.63 13.53 22.34
CA GLU A 7 26.41 13.10 23.50
C GLU A 7 27.27 11.86 23.18
N ALA A 8 26.70 10.89 22.45
CA ALA A 8 27.39 9.65 22.13
C ALA A 8 28.38 9.75 20.95
N HIS A 9 28.05 10.53 19.91
CA HIS A 9 28.73 10.48 18.60
C HIS A 9 29.30 11.82 18.11
N GLY A 10 29.09 12.92 18.86
CA GLY A 10 29.70 14.22 18.58
C GLY A 10 29.45 14.73 17.16
N GLU A 11 30.52 15.11 16.46
CA GLU A 11 30.45 15.72 15.13
C GLU A 11 29.93 14.78 14.03
N GLN A 12 30.02 13.45 14.20
CA GLN A 12 29.49 12.49 13.23
C GLN A 12 27.97 12.63 13.02
N VAL A 13 27.26 13.15 14.02
CA VAL A 13 25.82 13.44 13.95
C VAL A 13 25.50 14.43 12.83
N ALA A 14 26.39 15.41 12.60
CA ALA A 14 26.24 16.40 11.53
C ALA A 14 26.70 15.85 10.18
N GLU A 15 27.75 15.02 10.15
CA GLU A 15 28.23 14.33 8.93
C GLU A 15 27.13 13.47 8.30
N PHE A 16 26.37 12.75 9.13
CA PHE A 16 25.23 11.92 8.73
C PHE A 16 23.89 12.57 9.07
N ALA A 17 23.74 13.87 8.77
CA ALA A 17 22.52 14.62 9.09
C ALA A 17 21.19 13.94 8.63
N PRO A 18 21.10 13.33 7.41
CA PRO A 18 19.88 12.61 7.03
C PRO A 18 19.59 11.38 7.88
N LEU A 19 20.61 10.61 8.25
CA LEU A 19 20.48 9.47 9.17
C LEU A 19 20.05 9.94 10.56
N THR A 20 20.69 10.98 11.08
CA THR A 20 20.33 11.60 12.37
C THR A 20 18.87 12.00 12.40
N ALA A 21 18.40 12.69 11.35
CA ALA A 21 17.01 13.10 11.23
C ALA A 21 16.06 11.90 11.23
N ALA A 22 16.37 10.85 10.44
CA ALA A 22 15.57 9.63 10.39
C ALA A 22 15.49 8.92 11.76
N ILE A 23 16.61 8.77 12.47
CA ILE A 23 16.62 8.17 13.82
C ILE A 23 15.80 9.01 14.78
N CYS A 24 15.93 10.34 14.74
CA CYS A 24 15.20 11.23 15.65
C CYS A 24 13.68 11.13 15.49
N VAL A 25 13.17 10.92 14.28
CA VAL A 25 11.72 10.83 14.03
C VAL A 25 11.15 9.43 14.22
N VAL A 26 11.93 8.37 14.01
CA VAL A 26 11.47 6.98 14.17
C VAL A 26 11.56 6.51 15.62
N HIS A 27 12.59 6.94 16.34
CA HIS A 27 12.88 6.52 17.72
C HIS A 27 12.47 7.58 18.75
N ASP A 28 11.49 8.41 18.42
CA ASP A 28 10.89 9.37 19.35
C ASP A 28 10.07 8.66 20.45
N GLN A 29 9.65 7.42 20.20
CA GLN A 29 8.92 6.55 21.13
C GLN A 29 9.37 5.09 20.99
N PRO A 30 9.32 4.27 22.07
CA PRO A 30 9.56 2.84 21.96
C PRO A 30 8.47 2.16 21.12
N ARG A 31 8.87 1.22 20.26
CA ARG A 31 7.93 0.47 19.41
C ARG A 31 8.26 -1.02 19.42
N LEU A 32 7.22 -1.82 19.24
CA LEU A 32 7.29 -3.28 19.16
C LEU A 32 6.67 -3.74 17.84
N ARG A 33 7.46 -4.41 17.00
CA ARG A 33 6.96 -4.99 15.75
C ARG A 33 6.44 -6.39 15.99
N HIS A 34 5.23 -6.66 15.54
CA HIS A 34 4.70 -8.02 15.49
C HIS A 34 4.92 -8.62 14.10
N VAL A 35 5.56 -9.79 14.06
CA VAL A 35 5.65 -10.66 12.88
C VAL A 35 4.82 -11.89 13.20
N ASN A 36 3.53 -11.80 12.84
CA ASN A 36 2.48 -12.72 13.31
C ASN A 36 2.49 -12.83 14.85
N GLU A 37 2.79 -14.00 15.39
CA GLU A 37 2.81 -14.29 16.82
C GLU A 37 4.12 -13.86 17.52
N ASN A 38 5.16 -13.54 16.75
CA ASN A 38 6.46 -13.14 17.29
C ASN A 38 6.53 -11.62 17.47
N ALA A 39 7.13 -11.17 18.58
CA ALA A 39 7.29 -9.76 18.90
C ALA A 39 8.77 -9.39 18.90
N VAL A 40 9.14 -8.36 18.14
CA VAL A 40 10.52 -7.94 17.93
C VAL A 40 10.65 -6.44 18.23
N PRO A 41 11.43 -6.03 19.25
CA PRO A 41 11.59 -4.62 19.59
C PRO A 41 12.40 -3.88 18.54
N LEU A 42 12.30 -2.55 18.51
CA LEU A 42 13.28 -1.72 17.80
C LEU A 42 14.66 -1.83 18.47
N LEU A 43 15.72 -1.75 17.66
CA LEU A 43 17.09 -1.59 18.16
C LEU A 43 17.28 -0.25 18.87
N ASP A 44 18.24 -0.16 19.80
CA ASP A 44 18.57 1.12 20.42
C ASP A 44 19.10 2.11 19.37
N ALA A 45 18.56 3.33 19.41
CA ALA A 45 18.86 4.39 18.45
C ALA A 45 20.34 4.78 18.39
N VAL A 46 21.03 4.81 19.53
CA VAL A 46 22.43 5.23 19.62
C VAL A 46 23.34 4.15 19.04
N GLU A 47 23.06 2.89 19.38
CA GLU A 47 23.78 1.74 18.84
C GLU A 47 23.54 1.56 17.34
N LEU A 48 22.30 1.75 16.88
CA LEU A 48 21.93 1.67 15.47
C LEU A 48 22.60 2.76 14.63
N PHE A 49 22.72 3.99 15.15
CA PHE A 49 23.52 5.04 14.50
C PHE A 49 24.96 4.59 14.33
N ALA A 50 25.58 4.09 15.40
CA ALA A 50 26.97 3.62 15.39
C ALA A 50 27.18 2.47 14.40
N TYR A 51 26.22 1.54 14.33
CA TYR A 51 26.23 0.43 13.39
C TYR A 51 26.30 0.92 11.94
N PHE A 52 25.41 1.85 11.55
CA PHE A 52 25.38 2.34 10.18
C PHE A 52 26.59 3.21 9.85
N ALA A 53 26.99 4.13 10.74
CA ALA A 53 28.15 4.97 10.56
C ALA A 53 29.44 4.15 10.36
N ARG A 54 29.63 3.07 11.14
CA ARG A 54 30.76 2.14 10.99
C ARG A 54 30.80 1.46 9.62
N HIS A 55 29.63 1.17 9.05
CA HIS A 55 29.51 0.36 7.83
C HIS A 55 29.31 1.17 6.56
N GLU A 56 29.24 2.51 6.63
CA GLU A 56 28.84 3.42 5.53
C GLU A 56 29.49 3.07 4.17
N ARG A 57 30.81 2.87 4.16
CA ARG A 57 31.58 2.57 2.93
C ARG A 57 31.16 1.28 2.21
N THR A 58 30.39 0.43 2.88
CA THR A 58 29.96 -0.88 2.39
C THR A 58 28.44 -1.03 2.39
N LEU A 59 27.70 0.07 2.56
CA LEU A 59 26.26 0.13 2.38
C LEU A 59 25.91 0.34 0.91
N HIS A 60 24.73 -0.14 0.50
CA HIS A 60 24.26 0.05 -0.86
C HIS A 60 23.80 1.49 -1.15
N PHE A 61 23.25 2.16 -0.14
CA PHE A 61 22.88 3.57 -0.18
C PHE A 61 23.71 4.35 0.83
N SER A 62 24.23 5.50 0.40
CA SER A 62 24.99 6.39 1.29
C SER A 62 24.06 7.07 2.28
N LEU A 63 24.49 7.15 3.53
CA LEU A 63 23.75 7.77 4.64
C LEU A 63 23.69 9.30 4.51
N SER A 64 24.63 9.92 3.80
CA SER A 64 24.67 11.39 3.61
C SER A 64 23.89 11.84 2.37
N ASP A 65 23.80 11.02 1.33
CA ASP A 65 23.09 11.38 0.09
C ASP A 65 21.62 10.97 0.10
N THR A 66 21.30 9.88 0.79
CA THR A 66 19.94 9.34 0.84
C THR A 66 19.04 10.26 1.67
N PRO A 67 17.89 10.71 1.14
CA PRO A 67 16.98 11.56 1.90
C PRO A 67 16.52 10.88 3.19
N ALA A 68 16.38 11.66 4.27
CA ALA A 68 15.87 11.19 5.56
C ALA A 68 14.50 10.47 5.41
N SER A 69 13.64 10.96 4.51
CA SER A 69 12.34 10.36 4.21
C SER A 69 12.40 8.94 3.63
N GLN A 70 13.57 8.48 3.19
CA GLN A 70 13.82 7.10 2.79
C GLN A 70 14.54 6.33 3.90
N LEU A 71 15.47 6.98 4.61
CA LEU A 71 16.22 6.38 5.71
C LEU A 71 15.35 6.02 6.92
N ILE A 72 14.13 6.57 7.06
CA ILE A 72 13.17 6.09 8.06
C ILE A 72 12.84 4.59 7.89
N PHE A 73 12.87 4.06 6.67
CA PHE A 73 12.68 2.63 6.35
C PHE A 73 13.98 1.82 6.46
N LEU A 74 15.08 2.47 6.83
CA LEU A 74 16.33 1.81 7.17
C LEU A 74 16.45 1.68 8.69
N VAL A 75 16.15 2.76 9.41
CA VAL A 75 16.38 2.87 10.86
C VAL A 75 15.24 2.34 11.72
N ASP A 76 14.11 1.94 11.13
CA ASP A 76 13.08 1.13 11.80
C ASP A 76 13.51 -0.35 11.90
N ALA A 77 14.81 -0.59 12.11
CA ALA A 77 15.38 -1.92 12.26
C ALA A 77 14.94 -2.53 13.60
N ASN A 78 14.50 -3.78 13.54
CA ASN A 78 14.08 -4.59 14.68
C ASN A 78 15.05 -5.77 14.86
N GLY A 79 15.08 -6.34 16.06
CA GLY A 79 15.89 -7.52 16.38
C GLY A 79 17.13 -7.12 17.18
N THR A 80 18.25 -7.79 16.94
CA THR A 80 19.54 -7.49 17.59
C THR A 80 20.61 -7.04 16.60
N LEU A 81 21.68 -6.39 17.09
CA LEU A 81 22.79 -5.97 16.23
C LEU A 81 23.56 -7.19 15.70
N GLU A 82 23.62 -8.28 16.47
CA GLU A 82 24.22 -9.55 16.04
C GLU A 82 23.49 -10.13 14.83
N GLU A 83 22.16 -9.99 14.76
CA GLU A 83 21.39 -10.40 13.59
C GLU A 83 21.68 -9.51 12.38
N LEU A 84 21.80 -8.19 12.57
CA LEU A 84 22.20 -7.29 11.49
C LEU A 84 23.61 -7.63 10.98
N ASP A 85 24.57 -7.84 11.88
CA ASP A 85 25.93 -8.26 11.52
C ASP A 85 25.95 -9.62 10.81
N TRP A 86 25.16 -10.60 11.27
CA TRP A 86 25.03 -11.89 10.58
C TRP A 86 24.49 -11.71 9.16
N ALA A 87 23.50 -10.84 8.98
CA ALA A 87 22.87 -10.56 7.69
C ALA A 87 23.81 -9.83 6.69
N ARG A 88 24.91 -9.22 7.15
CA ARG A 88 25.97 -8.65 6.29
C ARG A 88 26.65 -9.68 5.38
N ARG A 89 26.46 -10.98 5.62
CA ARG A 89 26.91 -12.04 4.71
C ARG A 89 26.29 -11.91 3.31
N TYR A 90 25.14 -11.24 3.19
CA TYR A 90 24.41 -11.03 1.95
C TYR A 90 24.77 -9.73 1.20
N ARG A 91 25.70 -8.90 1.71
CA ARG A 91 26.07 -7.56 1.18
C ARG A 91 26.47 -7.46 -0.31
N ARG A 92 26.71 -8.59 -0.98
CA ARG A 92 27.08 -8.60 -2.40
C ARG A 92 25.86 -8.73 -3.31
N ASP A 93 24.75 -9.24 -2.79
CA ASP A 93 23.53 -9.47 -3.56
C ASP A 93 22.55 -8.32 -3.33
N THR A 94 22.34 -7.53 -4.38
CA THR A 94 21.40 -6.40 -4.38
C THR A 94 19.97 -6.82 -4.73
N ASN A 95 19.76 -8.07 -5.17
CA ASN A 95 18.44 -8.60 -5.46
C ASN A 95 17.83 -9.20 -4.17
N LEU A 96 17.21 -8.33 -3.38
CA LEU A 96 16.53 -8.74 -2.14
C LEU A 96 15.30 -9.63 -2.40
N GLY A 97 14.77 -9.67 -3.62
CA GLY A 97 13.74 -10.62 -4.00
C GLY A 97 14.17 -12.08 -3.84
N ASN A 98 15.44 -12.38 -4.09
CA ASN A 98 16.00 -13.71 -3.86
C ASN A 98 15.98 -14.10 -2.37
N ARG A 99 16.14 -13.13 -1.45
CA ARG A 99 16.11 -13.39 0.00
C ARG A 99 14.73 -13.80 0.48
N TYR A 100 13.68 -13.23 -0.12
CA TYR A 100 12.31 -13.64 0.17
C TYR A 100 12.09 -15.12 -0.23
N GLN A 101 12.58 -15.51 -1.41
CA GLN A 101 12.39 -16.86 -1.96
C GLN A 101 13.32 -17.92 -1.35
N GLU A 102 14.40 -17.52 -0.68
CA GLU A 102 15.35 -18.42 -0.01
C GLU A 102 14.73 -19.15 1.20
N ILE A 103 13.70 -18.57 1.81
CA ILE A 103 13.07 -19.11 3.00
C ILE A 103 12.01 -20.14 2.60
N GLU A 104 12.18 -21.37 3.06
CA GLU A 104 11.22 -22.45 2.81
C GLU A 104 9.86 -22.13 3.44
N TYR A 105 8.79 -22.31 2.66
CA TYR A 105 7.44 -22.01 3.12
C TYR A 105 6.89 -23.13 4.01
N ASP A 106 6.52 -22.79 5.25
CA ASP A 106 5.93 -23.71 6.22
C ASP A 106 4.39 -23.78 6.11
N ASP A 107 3.89 -24.75 5.34
CA ASP A 107 2.45 -24.97 5.16
C ASP A 107 1.71 -25.31 6.46
N THR A 108 2.40 -25.93 7.42
CA THR A 108 1.79 -26.31 8.72
C THR A 108 1.44 -25.08 9.55
N GLY A 109 2.19 -24.00 9.33
CA GLY A 109 2.06 -22.73 10.01
C GLY A 109 0.86 -21.87 9.60
N VAL A 110 0.08 -22.29 8.61
CA VAL A 110 -1.08 -21.50 8.15
C VAL A 110 -2.34 -21.78 8.97
N THR A 111 -2.51 -23.00 9.47
CA THR A 111 -3.66 -23.39 10.31
C THR A 111 -3.25 -23.82 11.72
N GLY A 112 -1.95 -23.87 12.01
CA GLY A 112 -1.40 -24.27 13.30
C GLY A 112 -0.20 -23.42 13.71
N VAL A 113 0.45 -23.81 14.81
CA VAL A 113 1.69 -23.17 15.26
C VAL A 113 2.82 -23.55 14.31
N LYS A 114 3.52 -22.55 13.77
CA LYS A 114 4.64 -22.76 12.85
C LYS A 114 5.81 -23.43 13.56
N ARG A 115 6.62 -24.18 12.81
CA ARG A 115 7.85 -24.79 13.35
C ARG A 115 8.78 -23.76 13.98
N LEU A 116 8.91 -22.60 13.36
CA LEU A 116 9.72 -21.49 13.85
C LEU A 116 9.31 -21.05 15.27
N THR A 117 8.02 -20.79 15.47
CA THR A 117 7.48 -20.32 16.75
C THR A 117 7.54 -21.41 17.81
N ALA A 118 7.21 -22.66 17.45
CA ALA A 118 7.33 -23.78 18.36
C ALA A 118 8.78 -24.01 18.83
N GLY A 119 9.76 -23.61 18.01
CA GLY A 119 11.18 -23.63 18.34
C GLY A 119 11.61 -22.63 19.43
N GLY A 120 10.77 -21.64 19.78
CA GLY A 120 10.97 -20.74 20.91
C GLY A 120 12.01 -19.62 20.71
N GLU A 121 12.73 -19.59 19.59
CA GLU A 121 13.73 -18.58 19.27
C GLU A 121 13.46 -17.96 17.88
N PHE A 122 13.06 -16.69 17.86
CA PHE A 122 12.76 -15.97 16.62
C PHE A 122 13.96 -15.12 16.18
N THR A 123 14.83 -15.71 15.36
CA THR A 123 16.00 -15.04 14.77
C THR A 123 16.10 -15.28 13.26
N LEU A 124 16.87 -14.46 12.54
CA LEU A 124 17.11 -14.63 11.11
C LEU A 124 17.71 -16.02 10.77
N GLN A 125 18.62 -16.51 11.61
CA GLN A 125 19.21 -17.83 11.49
C GLN A 125 18.14 -18.92 11.59
N LYS A 126 17.22 -18.79 12.55
CA LYS A 126 16.15 -19.76 12.76
C LYS A 126 15.07 -19.69 11.68
N ILE A 127 14.74 -18.49 11.18
CA ILE A 127 13.86 -18.35 10.00
C ILE A 127 14.47 -19.07 8.79
N ARG A 128 15.78 -18.92 8.56
CA ARG A 128 16.48 -19.61 7.47
C ARG A 128 16.53 -21.13 7.65
N GLU A 129 16.70 -21.61 8.88
CA GLU A 129 16.82 -23.04 9.19
C GLU A 129 15.46 -23.77 9.16
N LEU A 130 14.45 -23.18 9.79
CA LEU A 130 13.15 -23.81 10.04
C LEU A 130 12.09 -23.43 9.00
N GLY A 131 12.37 -22.42 8.17
CA GLY A 131 11.40 -21.82 7.27
C GLY A 131 10.40 -20.92 8.00
N GLY A 132 9.33 -20.55 7.30
CA GLY A 132 8.24 -19.74 7.86
C GLY A 132 7.15 -19.47 6.82
N ILE A 133 6.18 -18.62 7.15
CA ILE A 133 5.16 -18.19 6.19
C ILE A 133 5.51 -16.84 5.55
N CYS A 134 4.67 -16.32 4.67
CA CYS A 134 4.93 -15.10 3.89
C CYS A 134 5.46 -13.91 4.71
N ALA A 135 4.94 -13.72 5.92
CA ALA A 135 5.40 -12.70 6.86
C ALA A 135 6.84 -12.90 7.33
N ASP A 136 7.24 -14.13 7.62
CA ASP A 136 8.59 -14.46 8.09
C ASP A 136 9.59 -14.31 6.93
N GLN A 137 9.18 -14.68 5.71
CA GLN A 137 9.94 -14.44 4.48
C GLN A 137 10.16 -12.93 4.23
N ALA A 138 9.10 -12.13 4.36
CA ALA A 138 9.15 -10.68 4.23
C ALA A 138 10.04 -10.04 5.30
N TYR A 139 9.90 -10.46 6.56
CA TYR A 139 10.73 -9.98 7.66
C TYR A 139 12.21 -10.31 7.44
N PHE A 140 12.53 -11.56 7.08
CA PHE A 140 13.90 -11.97 6.79
C PHE A 140 14.53 -11.11 5.69
N ALA A 141 13.85 -10.97 4.55
CA ALA A 141 14.37 -10.20 3.42
C ALA A 141 14.47 -8.69 3.74
N MET A 142 13.52 -8.15 4.50
CA MET A 142 13.52 -6.77 4.97
C MET A 142 14.74 -6.50 5.85
N THR A 143 14.97 -7.34 6.87
CA THR A 143 16.10 -7.16 7.81
C THR A 143 17.44 -7.36 7.11
N VAL A 144 17.55 -8.30 6.17
CA VAL A 144 18.74 -8.44 5.32
C VAL A 144 18.99 -7.18 4.49
N GLY A 145 17.95 -6.56 3.92
CA GLY A 145 18.08 -5.27 3.24
C GLY A 145 18.60 -4.17 4.16
N LYS A 146 18.01 -4.03 5.35
CA LYS A 146 18.41 -3.01 6.34
C LYS A 146 19.87 -3.17 6.77
N ALA A 147 20.31 -4.37 7.09
CA ALA A 147 21.70 -4.66 7.45
C ALA A 147 22.70 -4.21 6.35
N ASN A 148 22.27 -4.23 5.09
CA ASN A 148 23.10 -3.86 3.95
C ASN A 148 22.88 -2.42 3.46
N GLY A 149 22.17 -1.60 4.25
CA GLY A 149 21.94 -0.19 3.95
C GLY A 149 20.94 0.03 2.83
N VAL A 150 20.00 -0.90 2.63
CA VAL A 150 18.88 -0.74 1.70
C VAL A 150 17.63 -0.41 2.51
N PRO A 151 16.98 0.75 2.29
CA PRO A 151 15.66 1.01 2.84
C PRO A 151 14.67 -0.09 2.40
N THR A 152 14.01 -0.72 3.36
CA THR A 152 13.05 -1.80 3.11
C THR A 152 11.82 -1.65 3.99
N CYS A 153 10.69 -2.16 3.52
CA CYS A 153 9.47 -2.19 4.30
C CYS A 153 8.75 -3.53 4.17
N TYR A 154 8.07 -3.86 5.26
CA TYR A 154 7.14 -4.97 5.32
C TYR A 154 5.80 -4.50 4.74
N VAL A 155 5.41 -5.09 3.62
CA VAL A 155 4.12 -4.81 2.97
C VAL A 155 3.14 -5.92 3.32
N SER A 156 1.92 -5.53 3.64
CA SER A 156 0.82 -6.46 3.88
C SER A 156 -0.38 -6.12 3.01
N GLY A 157 -1.04 -7.12 2.45
CA GLY A 157 -2.29 -6.98 1.70
C GLY A 157 -3.25 -8.09 2.09
N ARG A 158 -4.55 -7.86 1.88
CA ARG A 158 -5.59 -8.86 2.11
C ARG A 158 -6.45 -8.99 0.87
N GLY A 159 -6.54 -10.20 0.33
CA GLY A 159 -7.44 -10.57 -0.74
C GLY A 159 -8.34 -11.71 -0.28
N GLY A 160 -9.64 -11.48 -0.19
CA GLY A 160 -10.57 -12.46 0.41
C GLY A 160 -10.27 -12.73 1.89
N ASP A 161 -10.20 -14.00 2.27
CA ASP A 161 -10.09 -14.44 3.68
C ASP A 161 -8.67 -14.55 4.22
N THR A 162 -7.65 -14.46 3.37
CA THR A 162 -6.24 -14.66 3.78
C THR A 162 -5.44 -13.38 3.56
N SER A 163 -4.58 -13.04 4.52
CA SER A 163 -3.58 -11.97 4.38
C SER A 163 -2.28 -12.50 3.78
N HIS A 164 -1.60 -11.67 3.01
CA HIS A 164 -0.27 -11.95 2.49
C HIS A 164 0.67 -10.81 2.82
N ALA A 165 1.95 -11.16 2.99
CA ALA A 165 3.01 -10.20 3.24
C ALA A 165 4.12 -10.38 2.21
N TRP A 166 4.69 -9.26 1.77
CA TRP A 166 5.77 -9.24 0.79
C TRP A 166 6.75 -8.12 1.08
N LEU A 167 7.85 -8.11 0.34
CA LEU A 167 8.93 -7.15 0.52
C LEU A 167 8.71 -5.91 -0.35
N GLY A 168 8.80 -4.73 0.28
CA GLY A 168 9.10 -3.48 -0.40
C GLY A 168 10.57 -3.13 -0.19
N PHE A 169 11.30 -2.73 -1.22
CA PHE A 169 12.68 -2.29 -1.08
C PHE A 169 13.05 -1.20 -2.09
N LEU A 170 13.94 -0.29 -1.68
CA LEU A 170 14.46 0.74 -2.55
C LEU A 170 15.58 0.17 -3.42
N GLU A 171 15.44 0.23 -4.74
CA GLU A 171 16.44 -0.22 -5.70
C GLU A 171 16.99 0.94 -6.52
N LYS A 172 18.27 0.87 -6.91
CA LYS A 172 18.89 1.87 -7.77
C LYS A 172 18.25 1.84 -9.16
N ALA A 173 17.74 2.99 -9.61
CA ALA A 173 17.05 3.17 -10.88
C ALA A 173 17.94 3.99 -11.84
N GLY A 174 18.98 3.35 -12.36
CA GLY A 174 19.93 3.98 -13.29
C GLY A 174 20.68 5.16 -12.68
N ARG A 175 21.09 6.11 -13.53
CA ARG A 175 21.93 7.28 -13.12
C ARG A 175 21.14 8.40 -12.41
N LYS A 176 19.80 8.34 -12.39
CA LYS A 176 18.93 9.45 -11.97
C LYS A 176 18.38 9.32 -10.56
N GLY A 177 18.57 8.17 -9.89
CA GLY A 177 18.21 7.97 -8.48
C GLY A 177 17.73 6.55 -8.20
N ALA A 178 16.74 6.41 -7.32
CA ALA A 178 16.22 5.12 -6.88
C ALA A 178 14.68 5.05 -6.94
N ARG A 179 14.14 3.84 -6.98
CA ARG A 179 12.68 3.60 -6.99
C ARG A 179 12.35 2.48 -6.02
N TRP A 180 11.15 2.51 -5.48
CA TRP A 180 10.67 1.39 -4.67
C TRP A 180 10.20 0.24 -5.57
N ASN A 181 10.56 -0.97 -5.18
CA ASN A 181 10.11 -2.21 -5.77
C ASN A 181 9.23 -2.95 -4.75
N PHE A 182 7.99 -3.26 -5.15
CA PHE A 182 6.99 -3.97 -4.34
C PHE A 182 6.57 -5.30 -4.96
N THR A 183 7.36 -5.85 -5.89
CA THR A 183 7.01 -7.11 -6.58
C THR A 183 7.63 -8.33 -5.92
N ALA A 184 8.67 -8.16 -5.09
CA ALA A 184 9.36 -9.24 -4.42
C ALA A 184 8.47 -9.97 -3.41
N GLY A 185 8.07 -11.19 -3.76
CA GLY A 185 7.14 -11.99 -2.95
C GLY A 185 5.67 -11.63 -3.18
N ARG A 186 5.34 -10.68 -4.06
CA ARG A 186 3.94 -10.35 -4.39
C ARG A 186 3.44 -11.36 -5.42
N TYR A 187 2.61 -12.30 -4.98
CA TYR A 187 2.07 -13.34 -5.85
C TYR A 187 1.03 -12.80 -6.82
N ALA A 188 0.80 -13.52 -7.92
CA ALA A 188 -0.17 -13.14 -8.95
C ALA A 188 -1.60 -12.85 -8.41
N SER A 189 -2.02 -13.53 -7.34
CA SER A 189 -3.32 -13.26 -6.68
C SER A 189 -3.39 -11.91 -5.94
N TYR A 190 -2.26 -11.23 -5.78
CA TYR A 190 -2.11 -9.95 -5.10
C TYR A 190 -1.62 -8.83 -6.03
N GLU A 191 -1.46 -9.08 -7.33
CA GLU A 191 -1.04 -8.05 -8.30
C GLU A 191 -1.98 -6.84 -8.29
N ASP A 192 -3.28 -7.10 -8.12
CA ASP A 192 -4.35 -6.11 -8.09
C ASP A 192 -4.77 -5.68 -6.66
N VAL A 193 -4.07 -6.18 -5.63
CA VAL A 193 -4.35 -5.83 -4.24
C VAL A 193 -3.38 -4.75 -3.79
N GLN A 194 -3.90 -3.57 -3.44
CA GLN A 194 -3.07 -2.50 -2.89
C GLN A 194 -2.40 -2.94 -1.58
N GLY A 195 -1.07 -2.78 -1.51
CA GLY A 195 -0.30 -3.05 -0.31
C GLY A 195 -0.44 -1.95 0.73
N LYS A 196 -0.32 -2.35 1.99
CA LYS A 196 -0.24 -1.43 3.14
C LYS A 196 1.09 -1.60 3.84
N VAL A 197 1.73 -0.48 4.13
CA VAL A 197 3.00 -0.38 4.86
C VAL A 197 2.73 0.28 6.21
N THR A 198 3.35 -0.21 7.28
CA THR A 198 3.41 0.56 8.54
C THR A 198 4.47 1.65 8.37
N GLU A 199 4.04 2.91 8.37
CA GLU A 199 4.95 4.04 8.25
C GLU A 199 5.78 4.17 9.55
N PRO A 200 7.13 4.16 9.49
CA PRO A 200 8.00 4.11 10.66
C PRO A 200 7.82 5.21 11.71
N GLN A 201 7.57 6.45 11.29
CA GLN A 201 7.46 7.59 12.20
C GLN A 201 6.14 7.56 12.97
N THR A 202 5.04 7.43 12.26
CA THR A 202 3.67 7.55 12.78
C THR A 202 3.10 6.23 13.26
N TRP A 203 3.68 5.11 12.82
CA TRP A 203 3.16 3.76 13.04
C TRP A 203 1.76 3.49 12.48
N THR A 204 1.31 4.36 11.57
CA THR A 204 0.04 4.22 10.87
C THR A 204 0.19 3.38 9.62
N LYS A 205 -0.89 2.70 9.21
CA LYS A 205 -0.90 1.96 7.94
C LYS A 205 -1.16 2.95 6.80
N VAL A 206 -0.24 3.02 5.85
CA VAL A 206 -0.36 3.83 4.63
C VAL A 206 -0.31 2.93 3.39
N PRO A 207 -0.93 3.34 2.26
CA PRO A 207 -0.76 2.64 1.00
C PRO A 207 0.72 2.57 0.57
N ASP A 208 1.14 1.45 0.00
CA ASP A 208 2.47 1.30 -0.61
C ASP A 208 2.71 2.30 -1.76
N ALA A 209 1.65 2.73 -2.44
CA ALA A 209 1.67 3.81 -3.41
C ALA A 209 2.26 5.13 -2.86
N ASN A 210 2.02 5.45 -1.58
CA ASN A 210 2.63 6.62 -0.93
C ASN A 210 4.14 6.46 -0.82
N ILE A 211 4.60 5.25 -0.53
CA ILE A 211 6.03 4.95 -0.40
C ILE A 211 6.69 4.97 -1.79
N SER A 212 5.99 4.45 -2.81
CA SER A 212 6.42 4.48 -4.21
C SER A 212 6.77 5.89 -4.68
N ILE A 213 5.82 6.84 -4.54
CA ILE A 213 6.06 8.22 -4.96
C ILE A 213 7.12 8.91 -4.07
N ALA A 214 7.18 8.61 -2.78
CA ALA A 214 8.19 9.18 -1.88
C ALA A 214 9.62 8.90 -2.37
N GLY A 215 9.85 7.74 -2.98
CA GLY A 215 11.14 7.35 -3.58
C GLY A 215 11.69 8.38 -4.58
N TYR A 216 10.83 9.18 -5.21
CA TYR A 216 11.21 10.22 -6.17
C TYR A 216 12.07 11.29 -5.51
N ALA A 217 11.98 11.49 -4.19
CA ALA A 217 12.85 12.39 -3.46
C ALA A 217 14.35 12.06 -3.62
N THR A 218 14.70 10.82 -4.00
CA THR A 218 16.07 10.43 -4.31
C THR A 218 16.60 11.02 -5.62
N TRP A 219 15.71 11.55 -6.47
CA TRP A 219 16.06 12.12 -7.78
C TRP A 219 16.35 13.62 -7.71
N PHE A 220 16.03 14.24 -6.56
CA PHE A 220 16.14 15.68 -6.36
C PHE A 220 17.25 15.99 -5.36
N LYS A 221 17.96 17.09 -5.65
CA LYS A 221 19.02 17.62 -4.78
C LYS A 221 18.45 18.10 -3.44
N PRO A 222 19.27 18.16 -2.37
CA PRO A 222 18.84 18.65 -1.06
C PRO A 222 18.08 19.98 -1.10
N GLU A 223 18.50 20.95 -1.92
CA GLU A 223 17.90 22.29 -2.00
C GLU A 223 16.46 22.23 -2.52
N ALA A 224 16.20 21.43 -3.56
CA ALA A 224 14.86 21.26 -4.12
C ALA A 224 13.91 20.57 -3.12
N ARG A 225 14.44 19.59 -2.35
CA ARG A 225 13.69 18.93 -1.27
C ARG A 225 13.34 19.92 -0.16
N GLN A 226 14.29 20.74 0.26
CA GLN A 226 14.10 21.78 1.28
C GLN A 226 13.11 22.86 0.80
N GLN A 227 13.21 23.31 -0.44
CA GLN A 227 12.27 24.26 -1.03
C GLN A 227 10.84 23.70 -1.04
N SER A 228 10.66 22.44 -1.46
CA SER A 228 9.37 21.77 -1.42
C SER A 228 8.80 21.69 0.00
N ALA A 229 9.61 21.34 0.99
CA ALA A 229 9.20 21.32 2.39
C ALA A 229 8.80 22.71 2.90
N ALA A 230 9.60 23.74 2.60
CA ALA A 230 9.33 25.12 2.99
C ALA A 230 8.03 25.66 2.38
N LEU A 231 7.77 25.38 1.10
CA LEU A 231 6.50 25.73 0.44
C LEU A 231 5.31 25.02 1.10
N THR A 232 5.48 23.73 1.43
CA THR A 232 4.45 22.96 2.14
C THR A 232 4.10 23.59 3.50
N ASP A 233 5.13 23.97 4.27
CA ASP A 233 4.95 24.63 5.57
C ASP A 233 4.36 26.02 5.42
N ALA A 234 4.75 26.78 4.39
CA ALA A 234 4.16 28.09 4.08
C ALA A 234 2.66 27.99 3.79
N ALA A 235 2.22 27.00 3.00
CA ALA A 235 0.80 26.76 2.73
C ALA A 235 0.01 26.46 4.00
N VAL A 236 0.55 25.63 4.90
CA VAL A 236 -0.07 25.34 6.20
C VAL A 236 -0.12 26.60 7.07
N ARG A 237 1.00 27.31 7.20
CA ARG A 237 1.11 28.50 8.05
C ARG A 237 0.19 29.62 7.60
N LEU A 238 0.02 29.80 6.29
CA LEU A 238 -0.92 30.78 5.73
C LEU A 238 -2.35 30.55 6.24
N GLY A 239 -2.78 29.29 6.34
CA GLY A 239 -4.10 28.92 6.90
C GLY A 239 -4.22 29.24 8.39
N VAL A 240 -3.20 28.88 9.18
CA VAL A 240 -3.16 29.14 10.62
C VAL A 240 -3.22 30.64 10.92
N LEU A 241 -2.44 31.45 10.20
CA LEU A 241 -2.42 32.90 10.38
C LEU A 241 -3.76 33.55 10.00
N ALA A 242 -4.38 33.10 8.90
CA ALA A 242 -5.70 33.59 8.51
C ALA A 242 -6.75 33.30 9.60
N TRP A 243 -6.77 32.06 10.10
CA TRP A 243 -7.67 31.67 11.20
C TRP A 243 -7.44 32.52 12.46
N GLN A 244 -6.19 32.75 12.85
CA GLN A 244 -5.87 33.58 14.02
C GLN A 244 -6.33 35.03 13.87
N ASN A 245 -6.25 35.58 12.66
CA ASN A 245 -6.56 36.99 12.40
C ASN A 245 -8.05 37.28 12.16
N GLY A 246 -8.85 36.29 11.73
CA GLY A 246 -10.25 36.53 11.38
C GLY A 246 -11.18 35.33 11.53
N GLY A 247 -10.75 34.28 12.23
CA GLY A 247 -11.51 33.06 12.46
C GLY A 247 -11.94 32.36 11.18
N ALA A 248 -13.08 31.68 11.24
CA ALA A 248 -13.63 30.94 10.09
C ALA A 248 -13.89 31.80 8.85
N ARG A 249 -14.21 33.10 9.03
CA ARG A 249 -14.48 34.02 7.90
C ARG A 249 -13.24 34.32 7.07
N ALA A 250 -12.05 34.29 7.68
CA ALA A 250 -10.79 34.50 6.98
C ALA A 250 -10.34 33.27 6.19
N VAL A 251 -10.83 32.08 6.52
CA VAL A 251 -10.62 30.85 5.75
C VAL A 251 -11.67 30.78 4.65
N ASN A 252 -11.39 31.49 3.55
CA ASN A 252 -12.28 31.61 2.40
C ASN A 252 -11.68 30.94 1.15
N ALA A 253 -12.43 30.95 0.04
CA ALA A 253 -12.02 30.30 -1.20
C ALA A 253 -10.71 30.87 -1.79
N ASP A 254 -10.47 32.19 -1.71
CA ASP A 254 -9.23 32.82 -2.21
C ASP A 254 -8.00 32.33 -1.42
N LEU A 255 -8.12 32.22 -0.10
CA LEU A 255 -7.06 31.65 0.74
C LEU A 255 -6.77 30.21 0.35
N THR A 256 -7.82 29.40 0.18
CA THR A 256 -7.67 27.98 -0.19
C THR A 256 -7.02 27.83 -1.57
N ASP A 257 -7.40 28.66 -2.54
CA ASP A 257 -6.80 28.68 -3.88
C ASP A 257 -5.30 29.00 -3.80
N ARG A 258 -4.91 30.02 -3.01
CA ARG A 258 -3.48 30.33 -2.79
C ARG A 258 -2.72 29.19 -2.10
N GLN A 259 -3.33 28.53 -1.12
CA GLN A 259 -2.71 27.38 -0.46
C GLN A 259 -2.48 26.24 -1.45
N LEU A 260 -3.46 25.97 -2.32
CA LEU A 260 -3.33 24.97 -3.38
C LEU A 260 -2.20 25.35 -4.34
N ASP A 261 -2.12 26.60 -4.81
CA ASP A 261 -1.06 27.03 -5.73
C ASP A 261 0.35 26.91 -5.12
N ILE A 262 0.50 27.14 -3.81
CA ILE A 262 1.76 26.91 -3.10
C ILE A 262 2.07 25.41 -3.00
N LEU A 263 1.06 24.58 -2.71
CA LEU A 263 1.22 23.12 -2.64
C LEU A 263 1.58 22.52 -4.01
N GLU A 264 1.01 23.03 -5.10
CA GLU A 264 1.37 22.62 -6.46
C GLU A 264 2.86 22.92 -6.72
N GLN A 265 3.33 24.12 -6.38
CA GLN A 265 4.75 24.47 -6.49
C GLN A 265 5.64 23.56 -5.63
N ALA A 266 5.20 23.22 -4.41
CA ALA A 266 5.91 22.29 -3.55
C ALA A 266 6.04 20.90 -4.21
N ILE A 267 4.96 20.40 -4.79
CA ILE A 267 4.92 19.11 -5.48
C ILE A 267 5.83 19.12 -6.71
N ARG A 268 5.77 20.16 -7.55
CA ARG A 268 6.62 20.27 -8.73
C ARG A 268 8.10 20.36 -8.38
N ALA A 269 8.46 21.01 -7.26
CA ALA A 269 9.83 21.09 -6.78
C ALA A 269 10.36 19.71 -6.31
N ASN A 270 9.51 18.87 -5.74
CA ASN A 270 9.84 17.49 -5.37
C ASN A 270 8.56 16.64 -5.27
N PRO A 271 8.23 15.84 -6.30
CA PRO A 271 7.06 14.96 -6.29
C PRO A 271 7.10 13.92 -5.16
N GLY A 272 8.28 13.61 -4.61
CA GLY A 272 8.41 12.72 -3.45
C GLY A 272 7.95 13.33 -2.12
N ASN A 273 7.51 14.59 -2.09
CA ASN A 273 6.93 15.20 -0.91
C ASN A 273 5.45 14.80 -0.73
N VAL A 274 5.22 13.59 -0.20
CA VAL A 274 3.89 13.01 0.05
C VAL A 274 2.99 13.94 0.89
N ARG A 275 3.56 14.68 1.85
CA ARG A 275 2.80 15.59 2.71
C ARG A 275 2.14 16.71 1.89
N ALA A 276 2.81 17.25 0.88
CA ALA A 276 2.23 18.29 0.02
C ALA A 276 1.01 17.75 -0.76
N TRP A 277 1.12 16.53 -1.29
CA TRP A 277 0.02 15.85 -1.97
C TRP A 277 -1.20 15.62 -1.06
N LEU A 278 -0.98 15.06 0.12
CA LEU A 278 -2.06 14.79 1.08
C LEU A 278 -2.75 16.08 1.52
N LEU A 279 -1.99 17.15 1.77
CA LEU A 279 -2.52 18.46 2.13
C LEU A 279 -3.34 19.12 1.01
N ALA A 280 -2.97 18.88 -0.26
CA ALA A 280 -3.74 19.36 -1.41
C ALA A 280 -5.04 18.55 -1.56
N ARG A 281 -4.93 17.22 -1.50
CA ARG A 281 -6.07 16.28 -1.52
C ARG A 281 -7.09 16.64 -0.45
N ASP A 282 -6.66 16.77 0.81
CA ASP A 282 -7.56 17.01 1.94
C ASP A 282 -8.30 18.36 1.80
N ARG A 283 -7.66 19.38 1.20
CA ARG A 283 -8.32 20.64 0.87
C ARG A 283 -9.36 20.49 -0.23
N LEU A 284 -9.07 19.69 -1.26
CA LEU A 284 -9.95 19.44 -2.41
C LEU A 284 -11.11 18.49 -2.08
N ALA A 285 -10.93 17.63 -1.08
CA ALA A 285 -11.90 16.65 -0.60
C ALA A 285 -12.89 17.23 0.44
N VAL A 286 -13.12 18.54 0.40
CA VAL A 286 -14.13 19.22 1.24
C VAL A 286 -15.40 19.43 0.43
N GLU A 287 -16.56 19.19 1.06
CA GLU A 287 -17.87 19.50 0.46
C GLU A 287 -17.97 21.00 0.12
N GLY A 288 -18.55 21.33 -1.03
CA GLY A 288 -18.65 22.72 -1.49
C GLY A 288 -17.39 23.32 -2.15
N MET A 289 -16.27 22.57 -2.25
CA MET A 289 -15.16 22.96 -3.12
C MET A 289 -15.69 23.19 -4.57
N PRO A 290 -15.33 24.27 -5.27
CA PRO A 290 -15.79 24.49 -6.63
C PRO A 290 -15.34 23.38 -7.59
N LEU A 291 -16.26 22.89 -8.44
CA LEU A 291 -15.97 21.84 -9.42
C LEU A 291 -14.74 22.18 -10.29
N ARG A 292 -14.63 23.45 -10.73
CA ARG A 292 -13.48 23.93 -11.50
C ARG A 292 -12.13 23.65 -10.84
N GLN A 293 -12.05 23.71 -9.50
CA GLN A 293 -10.82 23.43 -8.75
C GLN A 293 -10.54 21.93 -8.72
N ARG A 294 -11.57 21.11 -8.49
CA ARG A 294 -11.45 19.64 -8.56
C ARG A 294 -10.97 19.18 -9.94
N GLU A 295 -11.55 19.72 -11.01
CA GLU A 295 -11.18 19.37 -12.39
C GLU A 295 -9.76 19.84 -12.77
N ARG A 296 -9.36 21.04 -12.34
CA ARG A 296 -7.98 21.51 -12.51
C ARG A 296 -7.03 20.52 -11.84
N TRP A 297 -7.24 20.25 -10.56
CA TRP A 297 -6.34 19.39 -9.80
C TRP A 297 -6.37 17.93 -10.23
N ALA A 298 -7.49 17.43 -10.76
CA ALA A 298 -7.53 16.11 -11.36
C ALA A 298 -6.55 16.00 -12.54
N ARG A 299 -6.49 17.04 -13.39
CA ARG A 299 -5.49 17.12 -14.48
C ARG A 299 -4.07 17.26 -13.96
N GLU A 300 -3.84 18.05 -12.90
CA GLU A 300 -2.50 18.22 -12.32
C GLU A 300 -1.98 16.92 -11.70
N ILE A 301 -2.81 16.22 -10.91
CA ILE A 301 -2.47 14.92 -10.33
C ILE A 301 -2.14 13.92 -11.43
N ASP A 302 -2.95 13.88 -12.49
CA ASP A 302 -2.70 13.01 -13.63
C ASP A 302 -1.39 13.34 -14.36
N GLN A 303 -1.14 14.63 -14.62
CA GLN A 303 0.09 15.08 -15.29
C GLN A 303 1.34 14.73 -14.50
N LEU A 304 1.28 14.87 -13.18
CA LEU A 304 2.45 14.76 -12.29
C LEU A 304 2.70 13.32 -11.80
N ALA A 305 1.66 12.49 -11.70
CA ALA A 305 1.76 11.14 -11.15
C ALA A 305 1.00 10.06 -11.93
N GLY A 306 0.04 10.41 -12.80
CA GLY A 306 -0.87 9.45 -13.40
C GLY A 306 -0.21 8.40 -14.31
N GLN A 307 0.88 8.75 -15.00
CA GLN A 307 1.65 7.78 -15.80
C GLN A 307 2.68 7.02 -14.97
N THR A 308 3.37 7.71 -14.08
CA THR A 308 4.56 7.21 -13.39
C THR A 308 4.25 6.52 -12.06
N SER A 309 3.09 6.80 -11.48
CA SER A 309 2.57 6.27 -10.23
C SER A 309 1.03 6.26 -10.25
N PRO A 310 0.40 5.50 -11.18
CA PRO A 310 -1.05 5.52 -11.41
C PRO A 310 -1.85 5.19 -10.15
N ASP A 311 -1.40 4.22 -9.35
CA ASP A 311 -2.06 3.85 -8.09
C ASP A 311 -2.09 5.02 -7.11
N PHE A 312 -0.97 5.76 -7.00
CA PHE A 312 -0.89 6.94 -6.14
C PHE A 312 -1.81 8.06 -6.65
N ALA A 313 -1.80 8.32 -7.96
CA ALA A 313 -2.69 9.31 -8.56
C ALA A 313 -4.17 8.98 -8.27
N PHE A 314 -4.56 7.72 -8.44
CA PHE A 314 -5.90 7.25 -8.12
C PHE A 314 -6.27 7.47 -6.65
N GLU A 315 -5.37 7.14 -5.71
CA GLU A 315 -5.57 7.39 -4.27
C GLU A 315 -5.71 8.87 -3.91
N MET A 316 -5.08 9.77 -4.66
CA MET A 316 -5.27 11.21 -4.47
C MET A 316 -6.62 11.67 -5.04
N LEU A 317 -7.07 11.11 -6.15
CA LEU A 317 -8.32 11.48 -6.80
C LEU A 317 -9.56 10.97 -6.08
N GLU A 318 -9.49 9.77 -5.48
CA GLU A 318 -10.66 9.11 -4.90
C GLU A 318 -11.39 9.96 -3.84
N PRO A 319 -10.72 10.53 -2.82
CA PRO A 319 -11.41 11.40 -1.85
C PRO A 319 -11.96 12.68 -2.48
N ILE A 320 -11.27 13.22 -3.50
CA ILE A 320 -11.70 14.44 -4.21
C ILE A 320 -13.00 14.18 -4.96
N PHE A 321 -13.10 13.04 -5.64
CA PHE A 321 -14.28 12.64 -6.41
C PHE A 321 -15.44 12.27 -5.49
N ASN A 322 -15.18 11.56 -4.39
CA ASN A 322 -16.22 11.20 -3.43
C ASN A 322 -16.81 12.42 -2.70
N ALA A 323 -16.04 13.49 -2.51
CA ALA A 323 -16.51 14.72 -1.88
C ALA A 323 -17.38 15.62 -2.78
N GLU A 324 -17.47 15.35 -4.08
CA GLU A 324 -18.35 16.09 -4.98
C GLU A 324 -19.82 15.75 -4.67
N ALA A 325 -20.66 16.76 -4.42
CA ALA A 325 -22.01 16.57 -3.95
C ALA A 325 -22.95 15.99 -5.03
N SER A 326 -22.77 16.39 -6.29
CA SER A 326 -23.64 15.97 -7.39
C SER A 326 -23.34 14.52 -7.82
N PRO A 327 -24.30 13.57 -7.69
CA PRO A 327 -24.12 12.19 -8.13
C PRO A 327 -23.74 12.08 -9.61
N ARG A 328 -24.37 12.89 -10.47
CA ARG A 328 -24.07 12.94 -11.90
C ARG A 328 -22.62 13.39 -12.17
N VAL A 329 -22.10 14.33 -11.39
CA VAL A 329 -20.73 14.81 -11.58
C VAL A 329 -19.75 13.78 -11.05
N ARG A 330 -20.00 13.20 -9.86
CA ARG A 330 -19.21 12.05 -9.35
C ARG A 330 -19.12 10.93 -10.38
N TYR A 331 -20.26 10.56 -10.99
CA TYR A 331 -20.33 9.50 -11.99
C TYR A 331 -19.41 9.79 -13.18
N ASN A 332 -19.40 11.03 -13.69
CA ASN A 332 -18.56 11.44 -14.82
C ASN A 332 -17.07 11.51 -14.45
N LEU A 333 -16.72 11.95 -13.24
CA LEU A 333 -15.34 11.94 -12.75
C LEU A 333 -14.79 10.50 -12.68
N TRP A 334 -15.62 9.57 -12.20
CA TRP A 334 -15.27 8.15 -12.18
C TRP A 334 -15.23 7.52 -13.58
N ASP A 335 -16.05 7.98 -14.53
CA ASP A 335 -15.97 7.53 -15.92
C ASP A 335 -14.63 7.93 -16.54
N TRP A 336 -14.23 9.19 -16.35
CA TRP A 336 -12.91 9.66 -16.78
C TRP A 336 -11.78 8.85 -16.16
N ALA A 337 -11.84 8.54 -14.85
CA ALA A 337 -10.82 7.74 -14.18
C ALA A 337 -10.73 6.32 -14.75
N ALA A 338 -11.87 5.68 -15.02
CA ALA A 338 -11.93 4.35 -15.61
C ALA A 338 -11.29 4.33 -17.01
N THR A 339 -11.48 5.38 -17.80
CA THR A 339 -10.81 5.50 -19.10
C THR A 339 -9.33 5.82 -18.94
N ARG A 340 -8.96 6.73 -18.04
CA ARG A 340 -7.59 7.23 -17.89
C ARG A 340 -6.62 6.16 -17.38
N PHE A 341 -7.07 5.30 -16.46
CA PHE A 341 -6.24 4.28 -15.82
C PHE A 341 -6.44 2.87 -16.42
N GLY A 342 -6.91 2.79 -17.68
CA GLY A 342 -7.26 1.52 -18.34
C GLY A 342 -6.15 0.47 -18.45
N ASP A 343 -4.87 0.87 -18.37
CA ASP A 343 -3.72 -0.04 -18.45
C ASP A 343 -3.57 -0.95 -17.22
N ARG A 344 -4.18 -0.58 -16.09
CA ARG A 344 -4.12 -1.29 -14.80
C ARG A 344 -5.51 -1.76 -14.42
N GLN A 345 -5.90 -3.00 -14.78
CA GLN A 345 -7.29 -3.49 -14.73
C GLN A 345 -8.00 -3.32 -13.38
N ASP A 346 -7.26 -3.25 -12.27
CA ASP A 346 -7.77 -3.00 -10.93
C ASP A 346 -8.34 -1.58 -10.73
N LEU A 347 -7.68 -0.56 -11.28
CA LEU A 347 -8.09 0.84 -11.14
C LEU A 347 -9.41 1.19 -11.86
N PRO A 348 -9.63 0.84 -13.14
CA PRO A 348 -10.92 1.07 -13.78
C PRO A 348 -12.01 0.21 -13.14
N ALA A 349 -11.72 -1.02 -12.68
CA ALA A 349 -12.70 -1.80 -11.93
C ALA A 349 -13.16 -1.06 -10.65
N ARG A 350 -12.23 -0.46 -9.88
CA ARG A 350 -12.56 0.37 -8.70
C ARG A 350 -13.40 1.60 -9.09
N ALA A 351 -13.04 2.30 -10.16
CA ALA A 351 -13.80 3.45 -10.64
C ALA A 351 -15.23 3.06 -11.08
N ARG A 352 -15.39 1.94 -11.79
CA ARG A 352 -16.71 1.41 -12.16
C ARG A 352 -17.51 0.96 -10.94
N LEU A 353 -16.86 0.39 -9.92
CA LEU A 353 -17.53 0.04 -8.66
C LEU A 353 -18.06 1.29 -7.92
N ALA A 354 -17.32 2.40 -7.94
CA ALA A 354 -17.81 3.67 -7.41
C ALA A 354 -19.06 4.17 -8.16
N GLN A 355 -19.10 4.02 -9.49
CA GLN A 355 -20.29 4.31 -10.29
C GLN A 355 -21.49 3.43 -9.92
N VAL A 356 -21.28 2.14 -9.65
CA VAL A 356 -22.36 1.24 -9.16
C VAL A 356 -22.94 1.77 -7.86
N ARG A 357 -22.10 2.18 -6.91
CA ARG A 357 -22.55 2.74 -5.62
C ARG A 357 -23.37 4.01 -5.83
N ILE A 358 -22.96 4.89 -6.74
CA ILE A 358 -23.72 6.10 -7.12
C ILE A 358 -25.10 5.74 -7.68
N LEU A 359 -25.21 4.72 -8.54
CA LEU A 359 -26.50 4.28 -9.07
C LEU A 359 -27.43 3.75 -7.96
N ILE A 360 -26.88 3.07 -6.95
CA ILE A 360 -27.63 2.62 -5.77
C ILE A 360 -28.12 3.83 -4.97
N GLU A 361 -27.25 4.81 -4.70
CA GLU A 361 -27.59 6.05 -4.00
C GLU A 361 -28.71 6.82 -4.70
N GLU A 362 -28.72 6.84 -6.04
CA GLU A 362 -29.76 7.47 -6.85
C GLU A 362 -31.06 6.64 -6.96
N GLY A 363 -31.17 5.49 -6.27
CA GLY A 363 -32.35 4.63 -6.32
C GLY A 363 -32.54 3.94 -7.68
N LYS A 364 -31.45 3.63 -8.39
CA LYS A 364 -31.44 2.97 -9.70
C LYS A 364 -30.90 1.53 -9.60
N PRO A 365 -31.60 0.60 -8.92
CA PRO A 365 -31.09 -0.74 -8.64
C PRO A 365 -30.93 -1.62 -9.89
N ALA A 366 -31.75 -1.42 -10.93
CA ALA A 366 -31.60 -2.18 -12.18
C ALA A 366 -30.34 -1.78 -12.97
N PRO A 367 -30.09 -0.48 -13.24
CA PRO A 367 -28.80 -0.04 -13.77
C PRO A 367 -27.61 -0.43 -12.91
N ALA A 368 -27.73 -0.36 -11.58
CA ALA A 368 -26.66 -0.76 -10.66
C ALA A 368 -26.31 -2.26 -10.79
N TYR A 369 -27.32 -3.12 -10.92
CA TYR A 369 -27.14 -4.55 -11.12
C TYR A 369 -26.38 -4.85 -12.43
N GLU A 370 -26.82 -4.25 -13.54
CA GLU A 370 -26.16 -4.47 -14.84
C GLU A 370 -24.72 -3.96 -14.83
N ALA A 371 -24.47 -2.80 -14.23
CA ALA A 371 -23.12 -2.25 -14.09
C ALA A 371 -22.24 -3.14 -13.19
N ALA A 372 -22.76 -3.66 -12.09
CA ALA A 372 -22.04 -4.58 -11.21
C ALA A 372 -21.68 -5.89 -11.92
N ARG A 373 -22.62 -6.45 -12.70
CA ARG A 373 -22.36 -7.65 -13.52
C ARG A 373 -21.30 -7.39 -14.59
N ALA A 374 -21.35 -6.23 -15.24
CA ALA A 374 -20.38 -5.84 -16.26
C ALA A 374 -18.94 -5.70 -15.71
N ILE A 375 -18.79 -5.24 -14.46
CA ILE A 375 -17.47 -5.23 -13.79
C ILE A 375 -16.91 -6.64 -13.69
N PHE A 376 -17.72 -7.62 -13.26
CA PHE A 376 -17.26 -9.00 -13.17
C PHE A 376 -16.92 -9.56 -14.56
N GLU A 377 -17.74 -9.30 -15.57
CA GLU A 377 -17.49 -9.78 -16.94
C GLU A 377 -16.17 -9.26 -17.52
N GLN A 378 -15.90 -7.96 -17.36
CA GLN A 378 -14.74 -7.28 -17.95
C GLN A 378 -13.47 -7.47 -17.11
N TYR A 379 -13.62 -7.58 -15.80
CA TYR A 379 -12.51 -7.59 -14.83
C TYR A 379 -12.53 -8.83 -13.94
N ASN A 380 -12.97 -10.00 -14.42
CA ASN A 380 -12.99 -11.24 -13.64
C ASN A 380 -11.62 -11.67 -13.09
N ARG A 381 -10.53 -11.08 -13.61
CA ARG A 381 -9.16 -11.23 -13.09
C ARG A 381 -8.76 -10.14 -12.09
N GLY A 382 -9.49 -9.03 -12.01
CA GLY A 382 -9.22 -7.84 -11.20
C GLY A 382 -9.39 -8.03 -9.68
N GLY A 383 -9.15 -9.24 -9.19
CA GLY A 383 -9.05 -9.54 -7.77
C GLY A 383 -10.32 -9.25 -6.96
N PRO A 384 -10.18 -8.68 -5.74
CA PRO A 384 -11.29 -8.48 -4.80
C PRO A 384 -12.45 -7.62 -5.32
N VAL A 385 -12.18 -6.69 -6.24
CA VAL A 385 -13.19 -5.75 -6.76
C VAL A 385 -14.26 -6.48 -7.57
N ALA A 386 -13.87 -7.49 -8.35
CA ALA A 386 -14.82 -8.31 -9.10
C ALA A 386 -15.75 -9.10 -8.16
N VAL A 387 -15.20 -9.69 -7.09
CA VAL A 387 -15.98 -10.41 -6.07
C VAL A 387 -16.93 -9.45 -5.36
N GLU A 388 -16.49 -8.23 -5.03
CA GLU A 388 -17.35 -7.22 -4.42
C GLU A 388 -18.50 -6.81 -5.35
N ALA A 389 -18.22 -6.58 -6.63
CA ALA A 389 -19.26 -6.27 -7.63
C ALA A 389 -20.31 -7.40 -7.72
N LEU A 390 -19.87 -8.66 -7.69
CA LEU A 390 -20.78 -9.81 -7.70
C LEU A 390 -21.67 -9.86 -6.45
N LYS A 391 -21.13 -9.56 -5.26
CA LYS A 391 -21.90 -9.46 -4.01
C LYS A 391 -22.92 -8.32 -4.03
N ILE A 392 -22.59 -7.20 -4.65
CA ILE A 392 -23.57 -6.10 -4.85
C ILE A 392 -24.70 -6.57 -5.79
N ALA A 393 -24.36 -7.24 -6.90
CA ALA A 393 -25.36 -7.78 -7.82
C ALA A 393 -26.28 -8.81 -7.13
N GLU A 394 -25.72 -9.69 -6.31
CA GLU A 394 -26.47 -10.62 -5.45
C GLU A 394 -27.43 -9.88 -4.52
N SER A 395 -26.95 -8.91 -3.73
CA SER A 395 -27.78 -8.16 -2.79
C SER A 395 -28.95 -7.44 -3.50
N LEU A 396 -28.74 -6.92 -4.70
CA LEU A 396 -29.79 -6.27 -5.49
C LEU A 396 -30.86 -7.25 -5.99
N LEU A 397 -30.52 -8.52 -6.22
CA LEU A 397 -31.47 -9.58 -6.55
C LEU A 397 -32.20 -10.09 -5.31
N GLU A 398 -31.49 -10.26 -4.19
CA GLU A 398 -32.07 -10.66 -2.90
C GLU A 398 -33.12 -9.66 -2.41
N GLN A 399 -32.86 -8.35 -2.57
CA GLN A 399 -33.83 -7.29 -2.26
C GLN A 399 -35.13 -7.39 -3.09
N ARG A 400 -35.10 -8.06 -4.23
CA ARG A 400 -36.28 -8.35 -5.06
C ARG A 400 -36.94 -9.70 -4.73
N GLY A 401 -36.33 -10.49 -3.85
CA GLY A 401 -36.76 -11.85 -3.51
C GLY A 401 -36.46 -12.89 -4.60
N ASP A 402 -35.55 -12.59 -5.54
CA ASP A 402 -35.27 -13.47 -6.68
C ASP A 402 -34.08 -14.41 -6.41
N THR A 403 -34.32 -15.40 -5.54
CA THR A 403 -33.29 -16.39 -5.15
C THR A 403 -32.84 -17.26 -6.32
N LYS A 404 -33.71 -17.46 -7.33
CA LYS A 404 -33.36 -18.18 -8.55
C LYS A 404 -32.35 -17.40 -9.39
N ALA A 405 -32.57 -16.10 -9.57
CA ALA A 405 -31.62 -15.25 -10.28
C ALA A 405 -30.26 -15.17 -9.57
N VAL A 406 -30.21 -15.23 -8.24
CA VAL A 406 -28.94 -15.30 -7.49
C VAL A 406 -28.16 -16.57 -7.85
N LEU A 407 -28.83 -17.73 -7.88
CA LEU A 407 -28.20 -18.99 -8.29
C LEU A 407 -27.70 -18.93 -9.74
N GLU A 408 -28.50 -18.37 -10.66
CA GLU A 408 -28.13 -18.19 -12.07
C GLU A 408 -26.93 -17.24 -12.25
N LEU A 409 -26.87 -16.16 -11.46
CA LEU A 409 -25.76 -15.22 -11.44
C LEU A 409 -24.44 -15.91 -11.07
N TYR A 410 -24.43 -16.71 -10.00
CA TYR A 410 -23.23 -17.42 -9.54
C TYR A 410 -22.82 -18.57 -10.46
N MET A 411 -23.79 -19.25 -11.07
CA MET A 411 -23.51 -20.22 -12.14
C MET A 411 -22.80 -19.53 -13.31
N TRP A 412 -23.37 -18.44 -13.83
CA TRP A 412 -22.75 -17.66 -14.91
C TRP A 412 -21.36 -17.17 -14.53
N ALA A 413 -21.21 -16.58 -13.34
CA ALA A 413 -19.94 -16.04 -12.88
C ALA A 413 -18.86 -17.12 -12.77
N PHE A 414 -19.19 -18.29 -12.23
CA PHE A 414 -18.25 -19.39 -12.09
C PHE A 414 -17.81 -19.95 -13.44
N ASP A 415 -18.71 -20.03 -14.43
CA ASP A 415 -18.40 -20.53 -15.78
C ASP A 415 -17.40 -19.62 -16.54
N GLN A 416 -17.29 -18.34 -16.16
CA GLN A 416 -16.28 -17.42 -16.72
C GLN A 416 -14.87 -17.64 -16.13
N LEU A 417 -14.76 -18.31 -14.98
CA LEU A 417 -13.52 -18.41 -14.24
C LEU A 417 -12.73 -19.66 -14.62
N ARG A 418 -11.41 -19.50 -14.78
CA ARG A 418 -10.50 -20.63 -14.94
C ARG A 418 -9.96 -21.05 -13.58
N SER A 419 -9.98 -22.36 -13.31
CA SER A 419 -9.31 -22.91 -12.14
C SER A 419 -7.82 -22.53 -12.17
N PRO A 420 -7.25 -22.00 -11.08
CA PRO A 420 -5.85 -21.56 -11.04
C PRO A 420 -4.84 -22.73 -11.01
N GLY A 421 -5.28 -23.97 -11.25
CA GLY A 421 -4.45 -25.17 -11.27
C GLY A 421 -4.02 -25.63 -9.88
N LYS A 422 -2.99 -26.50 -9.81
CA LYS A 422 -2.41 -26.96 -8.54
C LYS A 422 -1.64 -25.82 -7.87
N LYS A 423 -2.34 -25.00 -7.08
CA LYS A 423 -1.73 -24.07 -6.12
C LYS A 423 -1.82 -24.66 -4.71
N ARG A 424 -0.96 -24.21 -3.78
CA ARG A 424 -1.14 -24.53 -2.35
C ARG A 424 -2.51 -24.03 -1.91
N ILE A 425 -3.16 -24.77 -1.01
CA ILE A 425 -4.59 -24.60 -0.73
C ILE A 425 -4.91 -23.20 -0.21
N GLU A 426 -3.98 -22.55 0.49
CA GLU A 426 -4.20 -21.19 1.01
C GLU A 426 -4.26 -20.13 -0.09
N PHE A 427 -3.48 -20.29 -1.16
CA PHE A 427 -3.53 -19.41 -2.34
C PHE A 427 -4.71 -19.75 -3.25
N LEU A 428 -5.14 -21.02 -3.26
CA LEU A 428 -6.38 -21.42 -3.94
C LEU A 428 -7.57 -20.68 -3.31
N ARG A 429 -7.68 -20.68 -1.98
CA ARG A 429 -8.76 -20.03 -1.22
C ARG A 429 -8.92 -18.54 -1.50
N GLN A 430 -7.83 -17.86 -1.84
CA GLN A 430 -7.85 -16.44 -2.18
C GLN A 430 -8.34 -16.17 -3.60
N SER A 431 -8.26 -17.14 -4.50
CA SER A 431 -8.61 -16.91 -5.90
C SER A 431 -10.09 -16.55 -6.04
N THR A 432 -10.39 -15.65 -6.99
CA THR A 432 -11.77 -15.35 -7.40
C THR A 432 -12.53 -16.64 -7.70
N TRP A 433 -11.88 -17.60 -8.35
CA TRP A 433 -12.44 -18.93 -8.65
C TRP A 433 -12.93 -19.67 -7.41
N TYR A 434 -12.12 -19.73 -6.35
CA TYR A 434 -12.52 -20.42 -5.12
C TYR A 434 -13.62 -19.64 -4.38
N GLN A 435 -13.48 -18.32 -4.22
CA GLN A 435 -14.48 -17.52 -3.49
C GLN A 435 -15.86 -17.57 -4.16
N VAL A 436 -15.92 -17.40 -5.49
CA VAL A 436 -17.16 -17.50 -6.26
C VAL A 436 -17.68 -18.93 -6.24
N GLY A 437 -16.80 -19.93 -6.37
CA GLY A 437 -17.19 -21.34 -6.32
C GLY A 437 -17.76 -21.77 -4.96
N THR A 438 -17.19 -21.31 -3.85
CA THR A 438 -17.71 -21.60 -2.51
C THR A 438 -19.09 -20.99 -2.32
N ARG A 439 -19.30 -19.72 -2.70
CA ARG A 439 -20.63 -19.10 -2.62
C ARG A 439 -21.63 -19.80 -3.55
N TYR A 440 -21.20 -20.20 -4.75
CA TYR A 440 -22.03 -20.96 -5.67
C TYR A 440 -22.42 -22.33 -5.10
N LEU A 441 -21.50 -23.01 -4.41
CA LEU A 441 -21.77 -24.27 -3.72
C LEU A 441 -22.83 -24.10 -2.63
N GLU A 442 -22.72 -23.07 -1.80
CA GLU A 442 -23.71 -22.75 -0.76
C GLU A 442 -25.12 -22.56 -1.36
N LEU A 443 -25.21 -21.85 -2.50
CA LEU A 443 -26.47 -21.62 -3.19
C LEU A 443 -27.05 -22.92 -3.79
N LEU A 444 -26.20 -23.79 -4.35
CA LEU A 444 -26.63 -25.11 -4.85
C LEU A 444 -27.17 -25.99 -3.71
N ASP A 445 -26.50 -25.98 -2.56
CA ASP A 445 -26.95 -26.74 -1.38
C ASP A 445 -28.29 -26.21 -0.87
N ALA A 446 -28.43 -24.88 -0.75
CA ALA A 446 -29.68 -24.26 -0.32
C ALA A 446 -30.85 -24.54 -1.28
N ALA A 447 -30.56 -24.67 -2.59
CA ALA A 447 -31.53 -25.03 -3.62
C ALA A 447 -31.81 -26.54 -3.73
N GLY A 448 -31.09 -27.39 -2.98
CA GLY A 448 -31.24 -28.85 -3.06
C GLY A 448 -30.60 -29.52 -4.29
N GLU A 449 -29.70 -28.81 -5.00
CA GLU A 449 -29.03 -29.27 -6.23
C GLU A 449 -27.84 -30.21 -5.94
N THR A 450 -28.13 -31.29 -5.22
CA THR A 450 -27.14 -32.23 -4.63
C THR A 450 -26.09 -32.76 -5.61
N ARG A 451 -26.49 -33.10 -6.85
CA ARG A 451 -25.56 -33.63 -7.87
C ARG A 451 -24.55 -32.58 -8.32
N ARG A 452 -25.00 -31.35 -8.61
CA ARG A 452 -24.14 -30.25 -9.03
C ARG A 452 -23.22 -29.81 -7.89
N ALA A 453 -23.77 -29.72 -6.68
CA ALA A 453 -23.00 -29.43 -5.48
C ALA A 453 -21.87 -30.46 -5.24
N ALA A 454 -22.14 -31.75 -5.43
CA ALA A 454 -21.12 -32.80 -5.30
C ALA A 454 -20.00 -32.68 -6.36
N VAL A 455 -20.33 -32.29 -7.60
CA VAL A 455 -19.32 -32.04 -8.64
C VAL A 455 -18.45 -30.84 -8.26
N LEU A 456 -19.07 -29.75 -7.81
CA LEU A 456 -18.37 -28.52 -7.45
C LEU A 456 -17.47 -28.70 -6.22
N ARG A 457 -17.93 -29.43 -5.18
CA ARG A 457 -17.08 -29.80 -4.03
C ARG A 457 -15.79 -30.48 -4.45
N ARG A 458 -15.88 -31.49 -5.33
CA ARG A 458 -14.71 -32.18 -5.87
C ARG A 458 -13.78 -31.25 -6.65
N GLN A 459 -14.33 -30.30 -7.41
CA GLN A 459 -13.53 -29.31 -8.11
C GLN A 459 -12.79 -28.41 -7.13
N LEU A 460 -13.47 -27.90 -6.10
CA LEU A 460 -12.92 -27.02 -5.06
C LEU A 460 -11.98 -27.72 -4.08
N GLY A 461 -11.96 -29.06 -4.06
CA GLY A 461 -11.19 -29.85 -3.10
C GLY A 461 -11.79 -29.83 -1.69
N LEU A 462 -13.12 -29.81 -1.59
CA LEU A 462 -13.92 -29.81 -0.36
C LEU A 462 -14.55 -31.17 -0.06
#